data_AF-A0A3N9N1L2-F1
#
_entry.id   AF-A0A3N9N1L2-F1
#
_cell.length_a   1.000
_cell.length_b   1.000
_cell.length_c   1.000
_cell.angle_alpha   90.00
_cell.angle_beta   90.00
_cell.angle_gamma   90.00
#
_symmetry.space_group_name_H-M   'P 1'
#
loop_
_entity.id
_entity.type
_entity.pdbx_description
1 polymer ?
#
loop_
_entity_poly.entity_id
_entity_poly.type
_entity_poly.pdbx_seq_one_letter_code
_entity_poly.pdbx_strand_id
1 'polypeptide(L)' 'MGDGYGPAKLDKSSSNPDAIRGREQQLIESNGGAKSQNGTSGNKINGVSPNNPNNQKYLYEANKDFGGGK' A
#
# COMPACT_ATOMS: atom_id res chain seq x y z
N MET A 1 10.34 -21.37 11.64
CA MET A 1 8.88 -21.57 11.50
C MET A 1 8.44 -20.72 10.34
N GLY A 2 7.69 -21.25 9.37
CA GLY A 2 7.12 -20.42 8.31
C GLY A 2 6.01 -19.57 8.92
N ASP A 3 6.09 -18.25 8.81
CA ASP A 3 5.00 -17.36 9.22
C ASP A 3 3.75 -17.80 8.46
N GLY A 4 2.82 -18.44 9.15
CA GLY A 4 1.60 -18.95 8.56
C GLY A 4 0.71 -17.77 8.19
N TYR A 5 0.76 -17.33 6.93
CA TYR A 5 -0.17 -16.34 6.43
C TYR A 5 -1.58 -16.96 6.46
N GLY A 6 -2.46 -16.36 7.27
CA GLY A 6 -3.87 -16.72 7.29
C GLY A 6 -4.55 -16.49 5.93
N PRO A 7 -5.82 -16.88 5.78
CA PRO A 7 -6.57 -16.65 4.55
C PRO A 7 -6.57 -15.15 4.20
N ALA A 8 -6.35 -14.85 2.92
CA ALA A 8 -6.38 -13.48 2.42
C ALA A 8 -7.75 -12.85 2.69
N LYS A 9 -7.77 -11.69 3.34
CA LYS A 9 -8.98 -10.91 3.60
C LYS A 9 -8.98 -9.67 2.73
N LEU A 10 -10.08 -9.44 2.01
CA LEU A 10 -10.27 -8.18 1.29
C LEU A 10 -10.36 -7.04 2.29
N ASP A 11 -9.46 -6.06 2.16
CA ASP A 11 -9.45 -4.85 2.98
C ASP A 11 -10.50 -3.85 2.48
N LYS A 12 -10.30 -3.31 1.26
CA LYS A 12 -11.22 -2.39 0.59
C LYS A 12 -11.17 -2.60 -0.93
N SER A 13 -12.18 -2.12 -1.63
CA SER A 13 -12.30 -2.19 -3.09
C SER A 13 -12.74 -0.86 -3.69
N SER A 14 -12.19 -0.48 -4.83
CA SER A 14 -12.65 0.64 -5.65
C SER A 14 -12.59 0.27 -7.13
N SER A 15 -13.37 0.94 -7.98
CA SER A 15 -13.21 0.85 -9.43
C SER A 15 -12.08 1.75 -9.96
N ASN A 16 -11.51 2.60 -9.09
CA ASN A 16 -10.42 3.50 -9.43
C ASN A 16 -9.05 2.82 -9.24
N PRO A 17 -8.32 2.50 -10.32
CA PRO A 17 -7.03 1.82 -10.22
C PRO A 17 -5.96 2.68 -9.50
N ASP A 18 -6.07 4.00 -9.58
CA ASP A 18 -5.14 4.91 -8.93
C ASP A 18 -5.32 4.90 -7.41
N ALA A 19 -6.57 4.82 -6.94
CA ALA A 19 -6.89 4.65 -5.52
C ALA A 19 -6.39 3.31 -4.99
N ILE A 20 -6.53 2.22 -5.75
CA ILE A 20 -6.02 0.90 -5.35
C ILE A 20 -4.50 0.93 -5.17
N ARG A 21 -3.75 1.50 -6.13
CA ARG A 21 -2.29 1.62 -6.00
C ARG A 21 -1.88 2.44 -4.78
N GLY A 22 -2.57 3.55 -4.52
CA GLY A 22 -2.29 4.36 -3.34
C GLY A 22 -2.60 3.61 -2.05
N ARG A 23 -3.69 2.83 -2.01
CA ARG A 23 -4.06 2.00 -0.86
C ARG A 23 -3.02 0.91 -0.57
N GLU A 24 -2.51 0.24 -1.60
CA GLU A 24 -1.42 -0.72 -1.46
C GLU A 24 -0.17 -0.06 -0.87
N GLN A 25 0.22 1.12 -1.36
CA GLN A 25 1.36 1.84 -0.79
C GLN A 25 1.12 2.26 0.66
N GLN A 26 -0.06 2.76 1.00
CA GLN A 26 -0.41 3.12 2.37
C GLN A 26 -0.31 1.92 3.33
N LEU A 27 -0.76 0.74 2.90
CA LEU A 27 -0.67 -0.47 3.70
C LEU A 27 0.78 -0.92 3.88
N ILE A 28 1.62 -0.79 2.85
CA ILE A 28 3.06 -1.10 2.96
C ILE A 28 3.70 -0.18 4.00
N GLU A 29 3.49 1.13 3.91
CA GLU A 29 4.02 2.10 4.87
C GLU A 29 3.49 1.84 6.29
N SER A 30 2.18 1.62 6.43
CA SER A 30 1.53 1.34 7.73
C SER A 30 2.03 0.04 8.38
N ASN A 31 2.53 -0.91 7.58
CA ASN A 31 3.12 -2.16 8.08
C ASN A 31 4.65 -2.07 8.22
N GLY A 32 5.21 -0.86 8.23
CA GLY A 32 6.63 -0.63 8.49
C GLY A 32 7.50 -0.49 7.24
N GLY A 33 6.91 -0.24 6.08
CA GLY A 33 7.60 0.05 4.82
C GLY A 33 8.15 -1.19 4.10
N ALA A 34 8.50 -1.03 2.82
CA ALA A 34 9.04 -2.13 2.02
C ALA A 34 10.48 -2.52 2.40
N LYS A 35 10.81 -3.81 2.30
CA LYS A 35 12.16 -4.32 2.59
C LYS A 35 13.26 -3.70 1.71
N SER A 36 12.94 -3.34 0.46
CA SER A 36 13.87 -2.63 -0.42
C SER A 36 14.29 -1.25 0.11
N GLN A 37 13.54 -0.69 1.06
CA GLN A 37 13.84 0.56 1.75
C GLN A 37 14.18 0.34 3.22
N ASN A 38 14.68 -0.85 3.58
CA ASN A 38 14.96 -1.26 4.96
C ASN A 38 13.72 -1.29 5.87
N GLY A 39 12.53 -1.44 5.30
CA GLY A 39 11.28 -1.59 6.05
C GLY A 39 11.05 -3.01 6.58
N THR A 40 10.06 -3.13 7.46
CA THR A 40 9.70 -4.36 8.18
C THR A 40 8.43 -5.04 7.68
N SER A 41 7.73 -4.43 6.71
CA SER A 41 6.53 -5.06 6.14
C SER A 41 6.88 -6.38 5.43
N GLY A 42 5.86 -7.21 5.20
CA GLY A 42 6.01 -8.42 4.41
C GLY A 42 6.44 -8.15 2.96
N ASN A 43 6.23 -6.93 2.45
CA ASN A 43 6.47 -6.57 1.07
C ASN A 43 7.97 -6.36 0.78
N LYS A 44 8.46 -7.03 -0.27
CA LYS A 44 9.83 -6.85 -0.75
C LYS A 44 10.07 -5.45 -1.33
N ILE A 45 9.08 -4.90 -2.01
CA ILE A 45 9.12 -3.63 -2.75
C ILE A 45 7.87 -2.80 -2.46
N ASN A 46 7.95 -1.52 -2.80
CA ASN A 46 6.81 -0.62 -2.76
C ASN A 46 5.76 -0.97 -3.83
N GLY A 47 4.49 -0.67 -3.53
CA GLY A 47 3.39 -0.71 -4.50
C GLY A 47 3.47 0.46 -5.50
N VAL A 48 4.02 1.59 -5.05
CA VAL A 48 4.32 2.76 -5.89
C VAL A 48 5.77 3.16 -5.69
N SER A 49 6.53 3.27 -6.79
CA SER A 49 7.92 3.75 -6.72
C SER A 49 7.98 5.16 -6.08
N PRO A 50 8.90 5.40 -5.14
CA PRO A 50 9.09 6.73 -4.53
C PRO A 50 9.39 7.83 -5.56
N ASN A 51 10.02 7.45 -6.68
CA ASN A 51 10.39 8.35 -7.77
C ASN A 51 9.29 8.48 -8.84
N ASN A 52 8.12 7.87 -8.64
CA ASN A 52 7.01 8.01 -9.56
C ASN A 52 6.42 9.44 -9.44
N PRO A 53 6.38 10.23 -10.53
CA PRO A 53 5.82 11.59 -10.47
C PRO A 53 4.34 11.61 -10.07
N ASN A 54 3.62 10.51 -10.28
CA ASN A 54 2.21 10.36 -9.91
C ASN A 54 2.01 9.78 -8.49
N ASN A 55 3.05 9.62 -7.68
CA ASN A 55 2.93 9.03 -6.34
C ASN A 55 1.89 9.77 -5.48
N GLN A 56 1.98 11.10 -5.46
CA GLN A 56 1.02 11.93 -4.72
C GLN A 56 -0.41 11.79 -5.24
N LYS A 57 -0.60 11.61 -6.56
CA LYS A 57 -1.92 11.37 -7.16
C LYS A 57 -2.54 10.08 -6.62
N TYR A 58 -1.77 8.98 -6.58
CA TYR A 58 -2.27 7.70 -6.08
C TYR A 58 -2.64 7.80 -4.60
N LEU A 59 -1.79 8.42 -3.78
CA LEU A 59 -2.08 8.63 -2.36
C LEU A 59 -3.31 9.51 -2.13
N TYR A 60 -3.49 10.55 -2.95
CA TYR A 60 -4.68 11.41 -2.91
C TYR A 60 -5.95 10.64 -3.27
N GLU A 61 -5.93 9.89 -4.37
CA GLU A 61 -7.08 9.10 -4.82
C GLU A 61 -7.43 8.00 -3.80
N ALA A 62 -6.42 7.38 -3.17
CA ALA A 62 -6.63 6.43 -2.08
C ALA A 62 -7.26 7.08 -0.85
N ASN A 63 -6.80 8.27 -0.46
CA ASN A 63 -7.38 9.03 0.65
C ASN A 63 -8.85 9.41 0.37
N LYS A 64 -9.15 9.78 -0.87
CA LYS A 64 -10.50 10.14 -1.32
C LYS A 64 -11.46 8.95 -1.26
N ASP A 65 -11.04 7.80 -1.78
CA ASP A 65 -11.91 6.63 -1.88
C ASP A 65 -12.01 5.83 -0.57
N PHE A 66 -10.94 5.82 0.24
CA PHE A 66 -10.84 4.93 1.39
C PHE A 66 -10.71 5.65 2.74
N GLY A 67 -10.57 6.97 2.76
CA GLY A 67 -10.20 7.73 3.95
C GLY A 67 -8.72 7.50 4.29
N GLY A 68 -7.94 8.58 4.32
CA GLY A 68 -6.53 8.51 4.68
C GLY A 68 -6.36 7.95 6.09
N GLY A 69 -5.51 6.94 6.22
CA GLY A 69 -5.14 6.38 7.51
C GLY A 69 -4.67 7.51 8.42
N LYS A 70 -5.34 7.67 9.57
CA LYS A 70 -4.83 8.47 10.67
C LYS A 70 -3.64 7.78 11.31
#